data_AF-J9F8Y7-F1
#
_entry.id   AF-J9F8Y7-F1
#
_cell.length_a   1.000
_cell.length_b   1.000
_cell.length_c   1.000
_cell.angle_alpha   90.00
_cell.angle_beta   90.00
_cell.angle_gamma   90.00
#
_symmetry.space_group_name_H-M   'P 1'
#
loop_
_entity.id
_entity.type
_entity.pdbx_description
1 polymer ?
#
loop_
_entity_poly.entity_id
_entity_poly.type
_entity_poly.pdbx_seq_one_letter_code
_entity_poly.pdbx_strand_id
1 'polypeptide(L)'
;MKFNTGLSGGERTYTSACFVMALWQAMGTPIRCMDEFDVFLDLNNRKIVMELFADLATRQYPSYQFIFFTPQGVADFACRDRVQLFEMPKIRK
;
A
#
# COMPACT_ATOMS: atom_id res chain seq x y z
N MET A 1 14.44 -17.84 5.00
CA MET A 1 15.33 -16.95 4.23
C MET A 1 15.31 -15.56 4.87
N LYS A 2 16.39 -15.15 5.55
CA LYS A 2 16.51 -13.80 6.17
C LYS A 2 17.19 -12.85 5.17
N PHE A 3 16.45 -12.27 4.24
CA PHE A 3 17.01 -11.46 3.15
C PHE A 3 17.54 -10.07 3.54
N ASN A 4 17.28 -9.57 4.76
CA ASN A 4 17.47 -8.15 5.09
C ASN A 4 18.16 -7.92 6.47
N THR A 5 19.26 -8.61 6.80
CA THR A 5 19.91 -8.44 8.12
C THR A 5 20.76 -7.17 8.25
N GLY A 6 21.09 -6.49 7.15
CA GLY A 6 21.89 -5.25 7.14
C GLY A 6 21.11 -3.95 6.95
N LEU A 7 19.79 -4.02 6.75
CA LEU A 7 18.94 -2.85 6.50
C LEU A 7 18.27 -2.35 7.78
N SER A 8 18.24 -1.04 7.95
CA SER A 8 17.43 -0.37 8.98
C SER A 8 15.94 -0.67 8.78
N GLY A 9 15.11 -0.41 9.80
CA GLY A 9 13.67 -0.66 9.73
C GLY A 9 12.98 0.11 8.58
N GLY A 10 13.37 1.37 8.37
CA GLY A 10 12.85 2.19 7.28
C GLY A 10 13.30 1.72 5.90
N GLU A 11 14.58 1.37 5.73
CA GLU A 11 15.12 0.85 4.48
C GLU A 11 14.42 -0.45 4.07
N ARG A 12 14.21 -1.36 5.02
CA ARG A 12 13.50 -2.62 4.79
C ARG A 12 12.09 -2.37 4.26
N THR A 13 11.36 -1.44 4.88
CA THR A 13 10.01 -1.05 4.45
C THR A 13 10.03 -0.49 3.04
N TYR A 14 10.93 0.46 2.78
CA TYR A 14 11.04 1.12 1.49
C TYR A 14 11.41 0.14 0.38
N THR A 15 12.38 -0.76 0.62
CA THR A 15 12.75 -1.82 -0.32
C THR A 15 11.57 -2.74 -0.63
N SER A 16 10.77 -3.12 0.38
CA SER A 16 9.56 -3.93 0.17
C SER A 16 8.52 -3.21 -0.69
N ALA A 17 8.25 -1.92 -0.44
CA ALA A 17 7.34 -1.13 -1.26
C ALA A 17 7.84 -1.00 -2.70
N CYS A 18 9.12 -0.68 -2.89
CA CYS A 18 9.76 -0.61 -4.21
C CYS A 18 9.70 -1.93 -4.97
N PHE A 19 9.88 -3.06 -4.28
CA PHE A 19 9.76 -4.38 -4.88
C PHE A 19 8.35 -4.67 -5.40
N VAL A 20 7.33 -4.36 -4.60
CA VAL A 20 5.91 -4.48 -5.02
C VAL A 20 5.62 -3.60 -6.24
N MET A 21 6.09 -2.34 -6.23
CA MET A 21 5.90 -1.44 -7.36
C MET A 21 6.56 -1.98 -8.63
N ALA A 22 7.79 -2.51 -8.54
CA ALA A 22 8.48 -3.11 -9.68
C ALA A 22 7.73 -4.34 -10.24
N LEU A 23 7.19 -5.20 -9.37
CA LEU A 23 6.34 -6.31 -9.80
C LEU A 23 5.11 -5.82 -10.56
N TRP A 24 4.45 -4.79 -10.06
CA TRP A 24 3.32 -4.16 -10.72
C TRP A 24 3.68 -3.53 -12.06
N GLN A 25 4.87 -2.96 -12.22
CA GLN A 25 5.32 -2.48 -13.53
C GLN A 25 5.46 -3.61 -14.55
N ALA A 26 5.85 -4.81 -14.11
CA ALA A 26 5.98 -5.99 -14.96
C ALA A 26 4.64 -6.69 -15.29
N MET A 27 3.61 -6.52 -14.46
CA MET A 27 2.32 -7.20 -14.64
C MET A 27 1.33 -6.42 -15.53
N GLY A 28 0.80 -7.06 -16.58
CA GLY A 28 -0.16 -6.46 -17.52
C GLY A 28 -1.64 -6.46 -17.09
N THR A 29 -1.97 -6.81 -15.84
CA THR A 29 -3.36 -6.91 -15.38
C THR A 29 -3.91 -5.54 -14.94
N PRO A 30 -5.11 -5.13 -15.40
CA PRO A 30 -5.70 -3.82 -15.12
C PRO A 30 -6.25 -3.67 -13.69
N ILE A 31 -6.50 -4.77 -12.97
CA ILE A 31 -6.99 -4.77 -11.59
C ILE A 31 -5.93 -5.39 -10.69
N ARG A 32 -5.58 -4.69 -9.60
CA ARG A 32 -4.54 -5.11 -8.66
C ARG A 32 -5.07 -5.01 -7.25
N CYS A 33 -5.02 -6.12 -6.53
CA CYS A 33 -5.45 -6.18 -5.15
C CYS A 33 -4.27 -6.52 -4.25
N MET A 34 -4.19 -5.90 -3.08
CA MET A 34 -3.19 -6.21 -2.06
C MET A 34 -3.83 -6.21 -0.68
N ASP A 35 -3.51 -7.22 0.11
CA ASP A 35 -4.00 -7.39 1.48
C ASP A 35 -2.82 -7.36 2.46
N GLU A 36 -3.09 -6.94 3.70
CA GLU A 36 -2.15 -6.86 4.81
C GLU A 36 -0.80 -6.18 4.50
N PHE A 37 -0.78 -5.22 3.57
CA PHE A 37 0.47 -4.59 3.10
C PHE A 37 1.22 -3.81 4.18
N ASP A 38 0.52 -3.37 5.23
CA ASP A 38 1.04 -2.54 6.31
C ASP A 38 1.24 -3.29 7.64
N VAL A 39 1.05 -4.61 7.70
CA VAL A 39 1.06 -5.41 8.95
C VAL A 39 2.37 -5.33 9.75
N PHE A 40 3.50 -5.09 9.08
CA PHE A 40 4.82 -4.97 9.72
C PHE A 40 5.36 -3.54 9.76
N LEU A 41 4.56 -2.55 9.37
CA LEU A 41 4.98 -1.16 9.29
C LEU A 41 4.58 -0.41 10.55
N ASP A 42 5.49 0.41 11.08
CA ASP A 42 5.11 1.43 12.06
C ASP A 42 4.32 2.57 11.40
N LEU A 43 3.74 3.45 12.21
CA LEU A 43 2.89 4.55 11.74
C LEU A 43 3.57 5.48 10.73
N ASN A 44 4.87 5.75 10.88
CA ASN A 44 5.58 6.69 10.01
C ASN A 44 5.90 6.04 8.66
N ASN A 45 6.43 4.82 8.71
CA ASN A 45 6.74 4.00 7.54
C ASN A 45 5.47 3.66 6.75
N ARG A 46 4.37 3.36 7.44
CA ARG A 46 3.06 3.13 6.84
C ARG A 46 2.58 4.32 6.02
N LYS A 47 2.69 5.55 6.57
CA LYS A 47 2.29 6.77 5.85
C LYS A 47 3.06 6.90 4.55
N ILE A 48 4.38 6.78 4.60
CA ILE A 48 5.25 6.87 3.42
C ILE A 48 4.87 5.82 2.35
N VAL A 49 4.67 4.57 2.75
CA VAL A 49 4.31 3.48 1.81
C VAL A 49 2.93 3.70 1.18
N MET A 50 1.94 4.12 1.96
CA MET A 50 0.61 4.43 1.43
C MET A 50 0.65 5.60 0.43
N GLU A 51 1.48 6.61 0.66
CA GLU A 51 1.68 7.70 -0.29
C GLU A 51 2.31 7.22 -1.59
N LEU A 52 3.35 6.40 -1.51
CA LEU A 52 4.00 5.78 -2.68
C LEU A 52 3.00 4.98 -3.52
N PHE A 53 2.18 4.14 -2.88
CA PHE A 53 1.16 3.35 -3.58
C PHE A 53 0.05 4.22 -4.17
N ALA A 54 -0.41 5.25 -3.46
CA ALA A 54 -1.41 6.18 -3.96
C ALA A 54 -0.89 6.94 -5.19
N ASP A 55 0.35 7.43 -5.16
CA ASP A 55 0.96 8.13 -6.28
C ASP A 55 1.17 7.20 -7.49
N LEU A 56 1.60 5.95 -7.25
CA LEU A 56 1.70 4.94 -8.30
C LEU A 56 0.34 4.71 -8.97
N ALA A 57 -0.71 4.49 -8.18
CA ALA A 57 -2.05 4.19 -8.67
C ALA A 57 -2.69 5.37 -9.41
N THR A 58 -2.57 6.57 -8.86
CA THR A 58 -3.27 7.76 -9.39
C THR A 58 -2.53 8.45 -10.52
N ARG A 59 -1.18 8.48 -10.49
CA ARG A 59 -0.36 9.21 -11.47
C ARG A 59 0.26 8.32 -12.53
N GLN A 60 0.84 7.18 -12.15
CA GLN A 60 1.55 6.31 -13.11
C GLN A 60 0.61 5.36 -13.85
N TYR A 61 -0.43 4.86 -13.17
CA TYR A 61 -1.37 3.88 -13.71
C TYR A 61 -2.83 4.35 -13.63
N PRO A 62 -3.19 5.52 -14.19
CA PRO A 62 -4.51 6.12 -14.02
C PRO A 62 -5.66 5.29 -14.62
N SER A 63 -5.36 4.39 -15.56
CA SER A 63 -6.32 3.49 -16.21
C SER A 63 -6.46 2.13 -15.52
N TYR A 64 -5.77 1.91 -14.39
CA TYR A 64 -5.78 0.67 -13.63
C TYR A 64 -6.56 0.87 -12.32
N GLN A 65 -7.15 -0.20 -11.80
CA GLN A 65 -7.83 -0.20 -10.51
C GLN A 65 -6.96 -0.86 -9.46
N PHE A 66 -6.72 -0.16 -8.36
CA PHE A 66 -6.01 -0.68 -7.20
C PHE A 66 -6.97 -0.81 -6.03
N ILE A 67 -6.92 -1.96 -5.36
CA ILE A 67 -7.74 -2.27 -4.19
C ILE A 67 -6.80 -2.70 -3.07
N PHE A 68 -6.85 -1.97 -1.97
CA PHE A 68 -6.02 -2.24 -0.80
C PHE A 68 -6.91 -2.65 0.36
N PHE A 69 -6.58 -3.78 0.96
CA PHE A 69 -7.21 -4.26 2.19
C PHE A 69 -6.21 -4.06 3.33
N THR A 70 -6.69 -3.45 4.41
CA THR A 70 -5.93 -3.31 5.65
C THR A 70 -6.87 -3.34 6.85
N PRO A 71 -6.53 -4.06 7.92
CA PRO A 71 -7.25 -3.98 9.19
C PRO A 71 -6.94 -2.69 9.96
N GLN A 72 -5.93 -1.92 9.54
CA GLN A 72 -5.50 -0.69 10.20
C GLN A 72 -6.35 0.51 9.74
N GLY A 73 -6.58 1.46 10.64
CA GLY A 73 -7.39 2.65 10.36
C GLY A 73 -6.79 3.51 9.25
N VAL A 74 -7.58 3.87 8.25
CA VAL A 74 -7.16 4.60 7.03
C VAL A 74 -7.67 6.04 6.99
N ALA A 75 -8.26 6.54 8.08
CA ALA A 75 -8.89 7.86 8.16
C ALA A 75 -7.97 9.02 7.74
N ASP A 76 -6.67 8.92 8.03
CA ASP A 76 -5.65 9.91 7.63
C ASP A 76 -5.52 10.08 6.10
N PHE A 77 -6.05 9.13 5.32
CA PHE A 77 -6.04 9.12 3.85
C PHE A 77 -7.41 9.42 3.22
N ALA A 78 -8.41 9.75 4.04
CA ALA A 78 -9.68 10.26 3.53
C ALA A 78 -9.41 11.60 2.80
N CYS A 79 -9.98 11.76 1.61
CA CYS A 79 -9.88 12.97 0.78
C CYS A 79 -8.62 13.12 -0.10
N ARG A 80 -8.27 12.07 -0.88
CA ARG A 80 -7.35 12.20 -2.03
C ARG A 80 -8.11 12.08 -3.35
N ASP A 81 -7.66 12.84 -4.36
CA ASP A 81 -8.20 12.73 -5.71
C ASP A 81 -8.01 11.30 -6.26
N ARG A 82 -9.05 10.77 -6.90
CA ARG A 82 -9.10 9.38 -7.41
C ARG A 82 -8.92 8.27 -6.36
N VAL A 83 -9.04 8.56 -5.07
CA VAL A 83 -8.99 7.57 -3.99
C VAL A 83 -10.36 7.46 -3.32
N GLN A 84 -10.87 6.24 -3.23
CA GLN A 84 -12.10 5.93 -2.51
C GLN A 84 -11.78 5.09 -1.28
N LEU A 85 -12.36 5.48 -0.15
CA LEU A 85 -12.15 4.84 1.13
C LEU A 85 -13.45 4.20 1.59
N PHE A 86 -13.41 2.89 1.83
CA PHE A 86 -14.55 2.11 2.28
C PHE A 86 -14.23 1.54 3.66
N GLU A 87 -14.91 2.02 4.70
CA GLU A 87 -14.82 1.43 6.03
C GLU A 87 -15.86 0.33 6.19
N MET A 88 -15.41 -0.86 6.59
CA MET A 88 -16.33 -1.94 6.92
C MET A 88 -17.08 -1.62 8.22
N PRO A 89 -18.41 -1.82 8.25
CA PRO A 89 -19.18 -1.63 9.48
C PRO A 89 -18.67 -2.61 10.54
N LYS A 90 -18.51 -2.11 11.77
CA LYS A 90 -18.17 -2.97 12.91
C LYS A 90 -19.25 -4.02 13.07
N ILE A 91 -18.88 -5.29 12.94
CA ILE A 91 -19.78 -6.41 13.22
C ILE A 91 -20.13 -6.32 14.71
N ARG A 92 -21.38 -5.96 15.02
CA ARG A 92 -21.90 -6.04 16.39
C ARG A 92 -21.90 -7.51 16.79
N LYS A 93 -21.12 -7.86 17.82
CA LYS A 93 -21.22 -9.16 18.48
C LYS A 93 -22.48 -9.21 19.33
#